data_AF-A0A9E4E4A1-F1
#
_entry.id   AF-A0A9E4E4A1-F1
#
_cell.length_a   1.000
_cell.length_b   1.000
_cell.length_c   1.000
_cell.angle_alpha   90.00
_cell.angle_beta   90.00
_cell.angle_gamma   90.00
#
_symmetry.space_group_name_H-M   'P 1'
#
loop_
_entity.id
_entity.type
_entity.pdbx_description
1 polymer ?
#
loop_
_entity_poly.entity_id
_entity_poly.type
_entity_poly.pdbx_seq_one_letter_code
_entity_poly.pdbx_strand_id
1 'polypeptide(L)'
;MNSLSARCNSFVKVISDQPYYRIFALPNESNGKVVPTEDQRIRDILHNPPNKRWAGFGVTGLLERDEHQWEEGIEGNNVTGGQITLLKNGYFEVICPINIQFQRGWNSPQFAIPKSVKWLYPYVVIEFPVSFMRLVKAIYGKSDIDSGVTIEQDYHNITGYALPEGPPTYPTFGAFLDERGVYEGTSSIHSVQQVLNNFIPDHVAYDLVVDVYAKFGLGAKTIPAFDENKKFILE
;
A
#
# COMPACT_ATOMS: atom_id res chain seq x y z
N MET A 1 4.61 20.58 -18.33
CA MET A 1 4.72 20.43 -16.87
C MET A 1 4.78 18.94 -16.57
N ASN A 2 5.74 18.46 -15.78
CA ASN A 2 5.86 17.03 -15.46
C ASN A 2 4.56 16.52 -14.83
N SER A 3 3.92 15.54 -15.45
CA SER A 3 2.65 14.96 -15.00
C SER A 3 2.70 14.47 -13.54
N LEU A 4 3.88 14.04 -13.07
CA LEU A 4 4.14 13.67 -11.68
C LEU A 4 4.02 14.83 -10.69
N SER A 5 4.59 16.01 -10.97
CA SER A 5 4.52 17.15 -10.04
C SER A 5 3.10 17.74 -9.96
N ALA A 6 2.34 17.65 -11.05
CA ALA A 6 0.91 17.97 -11.05
C ALA A 6 0.10 16.96 -10.21
N ARG A 7 0.43 15.67 -10.26
CA ARG A 7 -0.25 14.63 -9.47
C ARG A 7 0.07 14.68 -7.98
N CYS A 8 1.32 14.91 -7.58
CA CYS A 8 1.65 15.11 -6.16
C CYS A 8 0.90 16.31 -5.58
N ASN A 9 0.80 17.41 -6.34
CA ASN A 9 0.01 18.59 -5.95
C ASN A 9 -1.50 18.35 -5.94
N SER A 10 -2.01 17.43 -6.78
CA SER A 10 -3.40 16.97 -6.76
C SER A 10 -3.69 16.15 -5.50
N PHE A 11 -2.82 15.20 -5.16
CA PHE A 11 -2.96 14.34 -3.99
C PHE A 11 -3.04 15.15 -2.68
N VAL A 12 -2.14 16.12 -2.47
CA VAL A 12 -2.19 17.00 -1.29
C VAL A 12 -3.51 17.79 -1.20
N LYS A 13 -4.11 18.16 -2.33
CA LYS A 13 -5.43 18.82 -2.37
C LYS A 13 -6.59 17.87 -2.08
N VAL A 14 -6.46 16.59 -2.46
CA VAL A 14 -7.48 15.56 -2.25
C VAL A 14 -7.55 15.10 -0.80
N ILE A 15 -6.41 15.03 -0.10
CA ILE A 15 -6.37 14.47 1.26
C ILE A 15 -6.89 15.42 2.36
N SER A 16 -6.73 16.74 2.19
CA SER A 16 -7.14 17.74 3.20
C SER A 16 -6.71 17.32 4.62
N ASP A 17 -7.62 17.37 5.60
CA ASP A 17 -7.40 16.95 7.00
C ASP A 17 -7.73 15.46 7.28
N GLN A 18 -8.10 14.69 6.26
CA GLN A 18 -8.52 13.29 6.42
C GLN A 18 -7.31 12.34 6.39
N PRO A 19 -7.36 11.21 7.10
CA PRO A 19 -6.27 10.24 7.16
C PRO A 19 -6.19 9.43 5.87
N TYR A 20 -5.01 9.38 5.25
CA TYR A 20 -4.79 8.71 3.97
C TYR A 20 -3.52 7.86 3.95
N TYR A 21 -3.60 6.77 3.21
CA TYR A 21 -2.48 5.91 2.84
C TYR A 21 -2.17 6.10 1.36
N ARG A 22 -0.90 6.19 1.02
CA ARG A 22 -0.41 6.24 -0.36
C ARG A 22 0.77 5.31 -0.51
N ILE A 23 0.85 4.61 -1.63
CA ILE A 23 2.04 3.88 -2.03
C ILE A 23 2.21 4.00 -3.54
N PHE A 24 3.42 4.24 -4.00
CA PHE A 24 3.71 4.27 -5.42
C PHE A 24 5.07 3.68 -5.76
N ALA A 25 5.22 3.34 -7.04
CA ALA A 25 6.42 2.83 -7.67
C ALA A 25 6.74 3.69 -8.89
N LEU A 26 8.00 4.07 -9.05
CA LEU A 26 8.50 4.83 -10.19
C LEU A 26 9.80 4.19 -10.70
N PRO A 27 9.87 3.73 -11.96
CA PRO A 27 11.13 3.27 -12.54
C PRO A 27 12.16 4.41 -12.56
N ASN A 28 13.40 4.10 -12.17
CA ASN A 28 14.49 5.07 -12.10
C ASN A 28 14.90 5.56 -13.50
N GLU A 29 14.71 4.71 -14.51
CA GLU A 29 14.85 5.08 -15.92
C GLU A 29 13.57 4.68 -16.66
N SER A 30 12.95 5.65 -17.33
CA SER A 30 11.74 5.44 -18.13
C SER A 30 12.01 5.45 -19.64
N ASN A 31 13.29 5.52 -20.07
CA ASN A 31 13.85 5.71 -21.43
C ASN A 31 12.99 5.21 -22.62
N GLY A 32 11.82 5.81 -22.85
CA GLY A 32 10.85 5.36 -23.86
C GLY A 32 10.22 3.98 -23.60
N LYS A 33 10.46 3.35 -22.45
CA LYS A 33 9.94 2.02 -22.10
C LYS A 33 8.56 2.16 -21.50
N VAL A 34 7.61 1.49 -22.12
CA VAL A 34 6.19 1.72 -21.87
C VAL A 34 5.56 0.48 -21.24
N VAL A 35 4.82 0.67 -20.15
CA VAL A 35 3.82 -0.31 -19.73
C VAL A 35 2.70 -0.26 -20.76
N PRO A 36 2.44 -1.33 -21.52
CA PRO A 36 1.43 -1.32 -22.56
C PRO A 36 0.05 -1.42 -21.91
N THR A 37 -0.50 -0.29 -21.46
CA THR A 37 -1.78 -0.25 -20.73
C THR A 37 -2.98 -0.75 -21.54
N GLU A 38 -2.85 -0.78 -22.86
CA GLU A 38 -3.82 -1.36 -23.80
C GLU A 38 -3.76 -2.90 -23.87
N ASP A 39 -2.65 -3.51 -23.40
CA ASP A 39 -2.46 -4.95 -23.44
C ASP A 39 -3.38 -5.65 -22.44
N GLN A 40 -4.18 -6.59 -22.94
CA GLN A 40 -5.09 -7.39 -22.13
C GLN A 40 -4.38 -8.05 -20.96
N ARG A 41 -3.12 -8.48 -21.11
CA ARG A 41 -2.35 -9.12 -20.04
C ARG A 41 -2.08 -8.19 -18.86
N ILE A 42 -1.87 -6.90 -19.12
CA ILE A 42 -1.70 -5.89 -18.06
C ILE A 42 -3.05 -5.66 -17.36
N ARG A 43 -4.14 -5.55 -18.13
CA ARG A 43 -5.49 -5.40 -17.58
C ARG A 43 -5.92 -6.60 -16.75
N ASP A 44 -5.64 -7.82 -17.22
CA ASP A 44 -5.92 -9.05 -16.49
C ASP A 44 -5.22 -9.08 -15.13
N ILE A 45 -3.97 -8.63 -15.07
CA ILE A 45 -3.22 -8.49 -13.81
C ILE A 45 -3.84 -7.42 -12.91
N LEU A 46 -4.30 -6.30 -13.47
CA LEU A 46 -4.96 -5.25 -12.69
C LEU A 46 -6.32 -5.68 -12.15
N HIS A 47 -7.12 -6.45 -12.89
CA HIS A 47 -8.40 -6.98 -12.40
C HIS A 47 -8.23 -8.18 -11.44
N ASN A 48 -7.21 -9.01 -11.71
CA ASN A 48 -6.90 -10.22 -10.94
C ASN A 48 -5.46 -10.18 -10.43
N PRO A 49 -5.17 -9.32 -9.43
CA PRO A 49 -3.82 -9.16 -8.91
C PRO A 49 -3.31 -10.45 -8.26
N PRO A 50 -1.99 -10.69 -8.30
CA PRO A 50 -1.39 -11.86 -7.66
C PRO A 50 -1.66 -11.84 -6.16
N ASN A 51 -1.94 -13.03 -5.59
CA ASN A 51 -2.19 -13.25 -4.16
C ASN A 51 -3.42 -12.50 -3.60
N LYS A 52 -4.45 -12.32 -4.42
CA LYS A 52 -5.76 -11.84 -3.96
C LYS A 52 -6.33 -12.79 -2.90
N ARG A 53 -6.38 -12.32 -1.65
CA ARG A 53 -6.97 -13.02 -0.51
C ARG A 53 -8.42 -12.58 -0.30
N TRP A 54 -9.36 -13.53 -0.24
CA TRP A 54 -10.78 -13.24 -0.05
C TRP A 54 -11.09 -12.49 1.26
N ALA A 55 -10.38 -12.85 2.34
CA ALA A 55 -10.51 -12.21 3.65
C ALA A 55 -9.29 -11.33 4.01
N GLY A 56 -8.42 -11.07 3.04
CA GLY A 56 -7.20 -10.29 3.24
C GLY A 56 -7.40 -8.79 3.06
N PHE A 57 -6.31 -8.07 3.26
CA PHE A 57 -6.21 -6.64 3.02
C PHE A 57 -5.27 -6.39 1.84
N GLY A 58 -5.44 -5.28 1.13
CA GLY A 58 -4.48 -4.90 0.09
C GLY A 58 -5.13 -4.38 -1.19
N VAL A 59 -4.29 -4.28 -2.21
CA VAL A 59 -4.69 -3.78 -3.53
C VAL A 59 -5.54 -4.86 -4.22
N THR A 60 -6.87 -4.73 -4.11
CA THR A 60 -7.85 -5.72 -4.59
C THR A 60 -8.14 -5.67 -6.10
N GLY A 61 -7.28 -4.99 -6.86
CA GLY A 61 -7.40 -4.82 -8.31
C GLY A 61 -8.38 -3.70 -8.70
N LEU A 62 -8.40 -3.36 -10.00
CA LEU A 62 -9.31 -2.36 -10.59
C LEU A 62 -10.73 -2.91 -10.78
N LEU A 63 -11.73 -2.07 -10.53
CA LEU A 63 -13.14 -2.32 -10.86
C LEU A 63 -13.44 -1.92 -12.31
N GLU A 64 -14.02 -2.84 -13.08
CA GLU A 64 -14.39 -2.60 -14.49
C GLU A 64 -15.33 -1.40 -14.71
N ARG A 65 -16.18 -1.07 -13.72
CA ARG A 65 -17.19 -0.01 -13.86
C ARG A 65 -16.66 1.41 -13.67
N ASP A 66 -15.52 1.54 -13.01
CA ASP A 66 -14.87 2.83 -12.71
C ASP A 66 -13.50 2.95 -13.39
N GLU A 67 -13.18 2.02 -14.29
CA GLU A 67 -11.97 2.05 -15.07
C GLU A 67 -12.06 3.14 -16.13
N HIS A 68 -11.08 4.02 -16.14
CA HIS A 68 -10.91 5.03 -17.16
C HIS A 68 -9.54 4.85 -17.81
N GLN A 69 -9.55 4.72 -19.13
CA GLN A 69 -8.36 4.65 -19.96
C GLN A 69 -8.21 5.95 -20.73
N TRP A 70 -6.97 6.45 -20.81
CA TRP A 70 -6.61 7.62 -21.60
C TRP A 70 -5.24 7.43 -22.26
N GLU A 71 -4.78 8.44 -22.99
CA GLU A 71 -3.53 8.36 -23.76
C GLU A 71 -2.31 8.01 -22.90
N GLU A 72 -2.22 8.51 -21.66
CA GLU A 72 -1.09 8.32 -20.77
C GLU A 72 -1.14 7.08 -19.87
N GLY A 73 -2.25 6.32 -19.83
CA GLY A 73 -2.42 5.20 -18.92
C GLY A 73 -3.86 4.88 -18.53
N ILE A 74 -4.00 4.21 -17.39
CA ILE A 74 -5.25 3.66 -16.85
C ILE A 74 -5.39 4.06 -15.38
N GLU A 75 -6.61 4.45 -14.99
CA GLU A 75 -6.96 4.67 -13.60
C GLU A 75 -8.32 4.05 -13.27
N GLY A 76 -8.59 3.90 -11.98
CA GLY A 76 -9.90 3.50 -11.50
C GLY A 76 -9.89 3.25 -10.01
N ASN A 77 -10.98 2.68 -9.51
CA ASN A 77 -11.13 2.38 -8.09
C ASN A 77 -10.83 0.91 -7.79
N ASN A 78 -10.19 0.69 -6.64
CA ASN A 78 -10.13 -0.61 -6.01
C ASN A 78 -11.39 -0.86 -5.20
N VAL A 79 -11.62 -2.11 -4.82
CA VAL A 79 -12.85 -2.50 -4.14
C VAL A 79 -12.95 -1.95 -2.71
N THR A 80 -11.83 -1.55 -2.12
CA THR A 80 -11.77 -0.92 -0.79
C THR A 80 -11.97 0.60 -0.82
N GLY A 81 -12.33 1.17 -1.98
CA GLY A 81 -12.57 2.61 -2.15
C GLY A 81 -11.30 3.45 -2.33
N GLY A 82 -10.18 2.82 -2.64
CA GLY A 82 -8.93 3.49 -2.99
C GLY A 82 -8.79 3.69 -4.51
N GLN A 83 -8.12 4.75 -4.92
CA GLN A 83 -7.79 5.02 -6.32
C GLN A 83 -6.50 4.27 -6.70
N ILE A 84 -6.48 3.69 -7.89
CA ILE A 84 -5.31 3.09 -8.52
C ILE A 84 -5.02 3.87 -9.80
N THR A 85 -3.75 4.17 -10.06
CA THR A 85 -3.29 4.80 -11.31
C THR A 85 -2.05 4.07 -11.83
N LEU A 86 -2.07 3.65 -13.08
CA LEU A 86 -0.92 3.10 -13.80
C LEU A 86 -0.67 3.92 -15.07
N LEU A 87 0.50 4.53 -15.18
CA LEU A 87 0.91 5.31 -16.34
C LEU A 87 1.82 4.50 -17.26
N LYS A 88 1.83 4.88 -18.53
CA LYS A 88 2.68 4.28 -19.57
C LYS A 88 4.16 4.35 -19.22
N ASN A 89 4.63 5.38 -18.51
CA ASN A 89 6.03 5.47 -18.06
C ASN A 89 6.39 4.53 -16.89
N GLY A 90 5.46 3.67 -16.46
CA GLY A 90 5.65 2.73 -15.36
C GLY A 90 5.29 3.27 -13.99
N TYR A 91 4.96 4.56 -13.85
CA TYR A 91 4.46 5.07 -12.57
C TYR A 91 3.19 4.31 -12.17
N PHE A 92 3.21 3.73 -10.98
CA PHE A 92 2.08 2.99 -10.45
C PHE A 92 1.78 3.47 -9.04
N GLU A 93 0.55 3.86 -8.76
CA GLU A 93 0.14 4.50 -7.51
C GLU A 93 -1.16 3.91 -7.01
N VAL A 94 -1.25 3.78 -5.69
CA VAL A 94 -2.48 3.49 -4.97
C VAL A 94 -2.66 4.49 -3.85
N ILE A 95 -3.84 5.10 -3.79
CA ILE A 95 -4.24 6.04 -2.74
C ILE A 95 -5.49 5.49 -2.07
N CYS A 96 -5.51 5.39 -0.74
CA CYS A 96 -6.64 4.85 0.01
C CYS A 96 -6.96 5.74 1.22
N PRO A 97 -8.23 6.10 1.47
CA PRO A 97 -8.62 6.72 2.74
C PRO A 97 -8.45 5.70 3.87
N ILE A 98 -7.88 6.11 5.00
CA ILE A 98 -7.75 5.29 6.20
C ILE A 98 -9.07 5.36 6.97
N ASN A 99 -10.08 4.71 6.42
CA ASN A 99 -11.43 4.64 6.96
C ASN A 99 -11.74 3.23 7.49
N ILE A 100 -12.98 3.03 7.95
CA ILE A 100 -13.41 1.74 8.49
C ILE A 100 -13.34 0.59 7.46
N GLN A 101 -13.52 0.86 6.17
CA GLN A 101 -13.44 -0.15 5.11
C GLN A 101 -11.99 -0.58 4.89
N PHE A 102 -11.07 0.37 4.88
CA PHE A 102 -9.62 0.12 4.86
C PHE A 102 -9.18 -0.70 6.08
N GLN A 103 -9.72 -0.41 7.26
CA GLN A 103 -9.35 -1.07 8.52
C GLN A 103 -9.98 -2.45 8.77
N ARG A 104 -11.16 -2.75 8.19
CA ARG A 104 -11.95 -3.94 8.54
C ARG A 104 -11.82 -5.12 7.58
N GLY A 105 -11.26 -4.91 6.39
CA GLY A 105 -11.17 -5.98 5.40
C GLY A 105 -12.56 -6.45 4.99
N TRP A 106 -12.64 -7.47 4.13
CA TRP A 106 -13.92 -7.82 3.53
C TRP A 106 -14.85 -8.63 4.46
N ASN A 107 -14.36 -9.19 5.57
CA ASN A 107 -15.13 -10.10 6.42
C ASN A 107 -14.71 -10.14 7.91
N SER A 108 -14.03 -9.13 8.44
CA SER A 108 -13.64 -9.19 9.87
C SER A 108 -14.90 -9.10 10.76
N PRO A 109 -15.13 -10.09 11.66
CA PRO A 109 -16.22 -10.01 12.62
C PRO A 109 -16.07 -8.74 13.46
N GLN A 110 -17.19 -8.19 13.91
CA GLN A 110 -17.27 -6.93 14.66
C GLN A 110 -16.49 -7.04 15.98
N PHE A 111 -15.16 -6.89 15.95
CA PHE A 111 -14.46 -6.46 17.14
C PHE A 111 -15.04 -5.07 17.45
N ALA A 112 -15.68 -4.97 18.62
CA ALA A 112 -16.31 -3.76 19.10
C ALA A 112 -15.22 -2.78 19.54
N ILE A 113 -14.42 -2.29 18.59
CA ILE A 113 -13.48 -1.21 18.89
C ILE A 113 -14.32 0.04 19.12
N PRO A 114 -14.12 0.71 20.27
CA PRO A 114 -14.76 1.99 20.53
C PRO A 114 -14.49 2.94 19.37
N LYS A 115 -15.54 3.61 18.88
CA LYS A 115 -15.43 4.60 17.78
C LYS A 115 -14.41 5.72 18.05
N SER A 116 -14.02 5.91 19.32
CA SER A 116 -13.04 6.89 19.77
C SER A 116 -11.59 6.50 19.51
N VAL A 117 -11.27 5.21 19.31
CA VAL A 117 -9.89 4.77 19.10
C VAL A 117 -9.54 4.88 17.63
N LYS A 118 -8.57 5.75 17.31
CA LYS A 118 -7.93 5.84 16.00
C LYS A 118 -6.82 4.79 15.94
N TRP A 119 -6.89 3.87 14.99
CA TRP A 119 -6.07 2.67 14.99
C TRP A 119 -5.72 2.27 13.55
N LEU A 120 -4.50 1.78 13.38
CA LEU A 120 -4.02 1.12 12.17
C LEU A 120 -3.94 -0.39 12.45
N TYR A 121 -4.80 -1.13 11.77
CA TYR A 121 -4.86 -2.58 11.89
C TYR A 121 -3.57 -3.20 11.34
N PRO A 122 -2.85 -4.05 12.08
CA PRO A 122 -1.54 -4.56 11.68
C PRO A 122 -1.53 -5.20 10.29
N TYR A 123 -2.53 -6.03 9.98
CA TYR A 123 -2.61 -6.69 8.67
C TYR A 123 -2.88 -5.73 7.52
N VAL A 124 -3.49 -4.57 7.76
CA VAL A 124 -3.60 -3.54 6.73
C VAL A 124 -2.25 -2.93 6.42
N VAL A 125 -1.49 -2.58 7.46
CA VAL A 125 -0.14 -2.01 7.34
C VAL A 125 0.79 -2.96 6.59
N ILE A 126 0.57 -4.27 6.71
CA ILE A 126 1.42 -5.33 6.14
C ILE A 126 0.96 -5.76 4.75
N GLU A 127 -0.30 -6.13 4.58
CA GLU A 127 -0.76 -6.77 3.35
C GLU A 127 -0.85 -5.77 2.17
N PHE A 128 -1.03 -4.47 2.44
CA PHE A 128 -1.03 -3.44 1.39
C PHE A 128 0.30 -3.32 0.65
N PRO A 129 1.44 -3.06 1.32
CA PRO A 129 2.73 -3.03 0.64
C PRO A 129 3.08 -4.39 0.01
N VAL A 130 2.77 -5.52 0.66
CA VAL A 130 3.00 -6.86 0.06
C VAL A 130 2.24 -7.02 -1.25
N SER A 131 0.93 -6.73 -1.25
CA SER A 131 0.08 -6.84 -2.44
C SER A 131 0.52 -5.88 -3.53
N PHE A 132 0.85 -4.64 -3.16
CA PHE A 132 1.33 -3.63 -4.09
C PHE A 132 2.65 -4.05 -4.75
N MET A 133 3.64 -4.49 -3.97
CA MET A 133 4.95 -4.89 -4.50
C MET A 133 4.86 -6.11 -5.43
N ARG A 134 3.98 -7.07 -5.11
CA ARG A 134 3.72 -8.23 -5.97
C ARG A 134 3.05 -7.81 -7.27
N LEU A 135 2.12 -6.85 -7.22
CA LEU A 135 1.46 -6.29 -8.39
C LEU A 135 2.44 -5.51 -9.28
N VAL A 136 3.29 -4.65 -8.69
CA VAL A 136 4.38 -3.96 -9.40
C VAL A 136 5.26 -4.98 -10.13
N LYS A 137 5.70 -6.03 -9.44
CA LYS A 137 6.54 -7.07 -10.03
C LYS A 137 5.86 -7.78 -11.20
N ALA A 138 4.57 -8.08 -11.07
CA ALA A 138 3.80 -8.72 -12.13
C ALA A 138 3.66 -7.83 -13.36
N ILE A 139 3.33 -6.55 -13.18
CA ILE A 139 3.19 -5.57 -14.27
C ILE A 139 4.54 -5.34 -14.96
N TYR A 140 5.59 -5.07 -14.19
CA TYR A 140 6.91 -4.79 -14.76
C TYR A 140 7.52 -6.02 -15.42
N GLY A 141 7.26 -7.23 -14.90
CA GLY A 141 7.66 -8.48 -15.56
C GLY A 141 6.93 -8.78 -16.88
N LYS A 142 5.87 -8.02 -17.20
CA LYS A 142 5.18 -8.05 -18.52
C LYS A 142 5.47 -6.81 -19.37
N SER A 143 6.33 -5.93 -18.90
CA SER A 143 6.69 -4.67 -19.55
C SER A 143 8.18 -4.67 -19.89
N ASP A 144 8.62 -3.71 -20.69
CA ASP A 144 10.06 -3.57 -21.04
C ASP A 144 10.88 -2.85 -19.96
N ILE A 145 10.35 -2.71 -18.74
CA ILE A 145 11.00 -2.03 -17.62
C ILE A 145 12.09 -2.95 -17.05
N ASP A 146 13.36 -2.58 -17.28
CA ASP A 146 14.52 -3.30 -16.77
C ASP A 146 15.34 -2.52 -15.72
N SER A 147 14.96 -1.27 -15.47
CA SER A 147 15.63 -0.37 -14.54
C SER A 147 15.27 -0.69 -13.08
N GLY A 148 16.06 -0.14 -12.15
CA GLY A 148 15.67 -0.09 -10.75
C GLY A 148 14.40 0.73 -10.55
N VAL A 149 13.79 0.62 -9.38
CA VAL A 149 12.51 1.24 -9.05
C VAL A 149 12.65 1.98 -7.73
N THR A 150 12.12 3.19 -7.67
CA THR A 150 11.89 3.91 -6.42
C THR A 150 10.48 3.60 -5.94
N ILE A 151 10.37 3.09 -4.71
CA ILE A 151 9.12 2.82 -4.02
C ILE A 151 8.99 3.82 -2.87
N GLU A 152 7.81 4.40 -2.73
CA GLU A 152 7.50 5.32 -1.63
C GLU A 152 6.15 4.98 -1.04
N GLN A 153 6.08 4.97 0.29
CA GLN A 153 4.90 4.68 1.07
C GLN A 153 4.69 5.79 2.10
N ASP A 154 3.48 6.34 2.11
CA ASP A 154 3.11 7.47 2.95
C ASP A 154 1.86 7.21 3.80
N TYR A 155 1.87 7.70 5.04
CA TYR A 155 0.68 7.86 5.87
C TYR A 155 0.50 9.32 6.27
N HIS A 156 -0.63 9.90 5.87
CA HIS A 156 -0.99 11.29 6.10
C HIS A 156 -2.07 11.43 7.17
N ASN A 157 -1.99 12.51 7.96
CA ASN A 157 -2.98 12.90 8.97
C ASN A 157 -3.33 11.80 9.99
N ILE A 158 -2.33 10.98 10.35
CA ILE A 158 -2.49 9.87 11.29
C ILE A 158 -1.99 10.18 12.72
N THR A 159 -1.76 11.45 13.07
CA THR A 159 -1.39 11.82 14.45
C THR A 159 -2.45 11.32 15.43
N GLY A 160 -1.99 10.62 16.47
CA GLY A 160 -2.85 9.98 17.47
C GLY A 160 -3.48 8.65 17.02
N TYR A 161 -3.12 8.12 15.85
CA TYR A 161 -3.43 6.73 15.53
C TYR A 161 -2.54 5.79 16.33
N ALA A 162 -3.08 4.64 16.71
CA ALA A 162 -2.35 3.58 17.38
C ALA A 162 -2.17 2.34 16.48
N LEU A 163 -0.98 1.75 16.50
CA LEU A 163 -0.63 0.50 15.83
C LEU A 163 -0.29 -0.54 16.91
N PRO A 164 -1.11 -1.58 17.09
CA PRO A 164 -0.82 -2.63 18.06
C PRO A 164 0.36 -3.50 17.62
N GLU A 165 1.09 -4.02 18.61
CA GLU A 165 2.11 -5.05 18.42
C GLU A 165 1.47 -6.41 18.12
N GLY A 166 2.10 -7.19 17.22
CA GLY A 166 1.74 -8.57 16.95
C GLY A 166 0.45 -8.76 16.13
N PRO A 167 0.01 -10.01 15.93
CA PRO A 167 -1.18 -10.30 15.16
C PRO A 167 -2.46 -9.96 15.94
N PRO A 168 -3.57 -9.65 15.25
CA PRO A 168 -4.87 -9.36 15.85
C PRO A 168 -5.45 -10.45 16.76
N THR A 169 -4.92 -11.67 16.69
CA THR A 169 -5.30 -12.80 17.54
C THR A 169 -4.62 -12.79 18.90
N TYR A 170 -3.69 -11.87 19.17
CA TYR A 170 -3.03 -11.79 20.47
C TYR A 170 -4.04 -11.43 21.58
N PRO A 171 -4.00 -12.11 22.74
CA PRO A 171 -4.92 -11.84 23.86
C PRO A 171 -4.91 -10.38 24.35
N THR A 172 -3.83 -9.66 24.08
CA THR A 172 -3.58 -8.28 24.52
C THR A 172 -3.79 -7.26 23.39
N PHE A 173 -4.33 -7.69 22.24
CA PHE A 173 -4.62 -6.80 21.13
C PHE A 173 -5.58 -5.69 21.59
N GLY A 174 -5.09 -4.45 21.60
CA GLY A 174 -5.84 -3.28 22.08
C GLY A 174 -5.68 -2.93 23.56
N ALA A 175 -5.11 -3.80 24.40
CA ALA A 175 -5.04 -3.60 25.86
C ALA A 175 -3.92 -2.64 26.32
N PHE A 176 -2.93 -2.36 25.46
CA PHE A 176 -1.75 -1.54 25.78
C PHE A 176 -1.50 -0.40 24.79
N LEU A 177 -2.50 -0.06 23.96
CA LEU A 177 -2.36 1.00 22.96
C LEU A 177 -2.07 2.37 23.59
N ASP A 178 -2.54 2.60 24.81
CA ASP A 178 -2.37 3.87 25.52
C ASP A 178 -0.95 4.06 26.10
N GLU A 179 -0.11 3.03 26.08
CA GLU A 179 1.26 3.06 26.60
C GLU A 179 2.34 2.92 25.52
N ARG A 180 2.05 2.24 24.41
CA ARG A 180 2.99 1.97 23.30
C ARG A 180 2.26 1.89 21.97
N GLY A 181 2.93 2.33 20.91
CA GLY A 181 2.41 2.20 19.55
C GLY A 181 1.45 3.32 19.13
N VAL A 182 1.47 4.49 19.77
CA VAL A 182 0.77 5.69 19.27
C VAL A 182 1.72 6.52 18.43
N TYR A 183 1.26 6.98 17.27
CA TYR A 183 2.01 7.92 16.46
C TYR A 183 1.84 9.35 16.99
N GLU A 184 2.88 9.86 17.64
CA GLU A 184 2.95 11.22 18.19
C GLU A 184 3.51 12.25 17.19
N GLY A 185 3.95 11.79 16.01
CA GLY A 185 4.52 12.67 15.00
C GLY A 185 3.51 13.68 14.45
N THR A 186 4.00 14.89 14.15
CA THR A 186 3.21 15.98 13.56
C THR A 186 3.27 16.00 12.04
N SER A 187 4.22 15.27 11.44
CA SER A 187 4.36 15.10 10.00
C SER A 187 3.75 13.78 9.52
N SER A 188 3.63 13.64 8.20
CA SER A 188 3.29 12.34 7.60
C SER A 188 4.45 11.35 7.80
N ILE A 189 4.13 10.05 7.85
CA ILE A 189 5.15 9.00 7.77
C ILE A 189 5.51 8.86 6.30
N HIS A 190 6.81 8.90 5.99
CA HIS A 190 7.36 8.72 4.65
C HIS A 190 8.42 7.62 4.70
N SER A 191 8.25 6.59 3.88
CA SER A 191 9.20 5.46 3.75
C SER A 191 9.57 5.32 2.28
N VAL A 192 10.87 5.35 1.97
CA VAL A 192 11.36 5.32 0.58
C VAL A 192 12.40 4.22 0.43
N GLN A 193 12.26 3.41 -0.61
CA GLN A 193 13.17 2.32 -0.93
C GLN A 193 13.56 2.39 -2.41
N GLN A 194 14.85 2.32 -2.70
CA GLN A 194 15.36 2.16 -4.06
C GLN A 194 15.80 0.72 -4.26
N VAL A 195 15.22 0.04 -5.25
CA VAL A 195 15.41 -1.40 -5.45
C VAL A 195 15.83 -1.70 -6.88
N LEU A 196 16.61 -2.76 -7.07
CA LEU A 196 16.96 -3.26 -8.40
C LEU A 196 15.77 -4.00 -9.02
N ASN A 197 15.68 -4.09 -10.35
CA ASN A 197 14.57 -4.75 -11.05
C ASN A 197 14.31 -6.19 -10.58
N ASN A 198 15.36 -6.93 -10.19
CA ASN A 198 15.25 -8.29 -9.69
C ASN A 198 14.83 -8.40 -8.21
N PHE A 199 14.28 -7.33 -7.61
CA PHE A 199 13.82 -7.32 -6.22
C PHE A 199 12.83 -8.46 -5.91
N ILE A 200 12.86 -8.91 -4.65
CA ILE A 200 11.90 -9.85 -4.07
C ILE A 200 10.78 -9.01 -3.42
N PRO A 201 9.53 -9.08 -3.92
CA PRO A 201 8.44 -8.21 -3.45
C PRO A 201 8.25 -8.20 -1.94
N ASP A 202 8.28 -9.38 -1.32
CA ASP A 202 8.03 -9.53 0.11
C ASP A 202 9.13 -8.89 0.96
N HIS A 203 10.39 -8.90 0.50
CA HIS A 203 11.49 -8.29 1.23
C HIS A 203 11.37 -6.76 1.22
N VAL A 204 11.03 -6.19 0.06
CA VAL A 204 10.83 -4.73 -0.07
C VAL A 204 9.63 -4.29 0.77
N ALA A 205 8.53 -5.05 0.72
CA ALA A 205 7.38 -4.80 1.56
C ALA A 205 7.70 -4.89 3.06
N TYR A 206 8.48 -5.89 3.47
CA TYR A 206 8.95 -6.01 4.85
C TYR A 206 9.75 -4.79 5.29
N ASP A 207 10.71 -4.34 4.49
CA ASP A 207 11.55 -3.19 4.84
C ASP A 207 10.71 -1.90 4.96
N LEU A 208 9.72 -1.68 4.08
CA LEU A 208 8.75 -0.59 4.21
C LEU A 208 7.90 -0.69 5.49
N VAL A 209 7.45 -1.90 5.85
CA VAL A 209 6.67 -2.13 7.08
C VAL A 209 7.53 -1.88 8.33
N VAL A 210 8.80 -2.28 8.31
CA VAL A 210 9.76 -2.00 9.40
C VAL A 210 9.88 -0.50 9.63
N ASP A 211 10.04 0.28 8.55
CA ASP A 211 10.13 1.74 8.64
C ASP A 211 8.88 2.34 9.30
N VAL A 212 7.69 1.86 8.91
CA VAL A 212 6.42 2.31 9.51
C VAL A 212 6.33 1.94 10.99
N TYR A 213 6.57 0.67 11.36
CA TYR A 213 6.50 0.21 12.75
C TYR A 213 7.48 0.99 13.64
N ALA A 214 8.67 1.30 13.14
CA ALA A 214 9.65 2.10 13.86
C ALA A 214 9.13 3.51 14.18
N LYS A 215 8.28 4.12 13.35
CA LYS A 215 7.64 5.42 13.65
C LYS A 215 6.62 5.35 14.78
N PHE A 216 6.08 4.17 15.06
CA PHE A 216 5.22 3.91 16.23
C PHE A 216 6.03 3.46 17.46
N GLY A 217 7.37 3.49 17.39
CA GLY A 217 8.25 3.02 18.47
C GLY A 217 8.30 1.50 18.61
N LEU A 218 7.85 0.76 17.60
CA LEU A 218 7.79 -0.69 17.60
C LEU A 218 9.00 -1.29 16.87
N GLY A 219 9.44 -2.48 17.32
CA GLY A 219 10.57 -3.18 16.72
C GLY A 219 10.15 -4.19 15.66
N ALA A 220 11.05 -4.53 14.73
CA ALA A 220 10.76 -5.48 13.65
C ALA A 220 10.23 -6.85 14.13
N LYS A 221 10.62 -7.30 15.33
CA LYS A 221 10.14 -8.53 15.97
C LYS A 221 8.65 -8.54 16.32
N THR A 222 8.01 -7.37 16.36
CA THR A 222 6.57 -7.25 16.67
C THR A 222 5.71 -7.23 15.42
N ILE A 223 6.32 -7.23 14.22
CA ILE A 223 5.61 -7.29 12.95
C ILE A 223 5.11 -8.73 12.76
N PRO A 224 3.79 -8.97 12.69
CA PRO A 224 3.27 -10.30 12.41
C PRO A 224 3.44 -10.68 10.94
N ALA A 225 3.11 -11.94 10.60
CA ALA A 225 2.90 -12.38 9.22
C ALA A 225 4.12 -12.39 8.28
N PHE A 226 5.33 -12.19 8.80
CA PHE A 226 6.58 -12.48 8.08
C PHE A 226 7.39 -13.57 8.80
N ASP A 227 8.07 -14.43 8.03
CA ASP A 227 9.02 -15.39 8.57
C ASP A 227 10.43 -14.79 8.75
N GLU A 228 11.37 -15.61 9.23
CA GLU A 228 12.78 -15.24 9.42
C GLU A 228 13.50 -14.84 8.12
N ASN A 229 12.96 -15.25 6.97
CA ASN A 229 13.47 -14.92 5.64
C ASN A 229 12.75 -13.70 5.04
N LYS A 230 11.97 -12.95 5.83
CA LYS A 230 11.17 -11.80 5.39
C LYS A 230 10.10 -12.15 4.34
N LYS A 231 9.68 -13.42 4.27
CA LYS A 231 8.61 -13.86 3.38
C LYS A 231 7.27 -13.67 4.07
N PHE A 232 6.27 -13.19 3.32
CA PHE A 232 4.91 -13.07 3.85
C PHE A 232 4.22 -14.44 3.92
N ILE A 233 3.63 -14.79 5.06
CA ILE A 233 3.18 -16.17 5.38
C ILE A 233 1.67 -16.34 5.60
N LEU A 234 0.84 -15.31 5.44
CA LEU A 234 -0.62 -15.49 5.51
C LEU A 234 -1.16 -15.94 4.14
N GLU A 235 -1.84 -17.08 4.12
CA GLU A 235 -2.50 -17.69 2.94
C GLU A 235 -3.99 -17.37 2.88
#